data_AF-A0A7S1G1G1-F1
#
_entry.id   AF-A0A7S1G1G1-F1
#
_cell.length_a   1.000
_cell.length_b   1.000
_cell.length_c   1.000
_cell.angle_alpha   90.00
_cell.angle_beta   90.00
_cell.angle_gamma   90.00
#
_symmetry.space_group_name_H-M   'P 1'
#
loop_
_entity.id
_entity.type
_entity.pdbx_description
1 polymer ?
#
loop_
_entity_poly.entity_id
_entity_poly.type
_entity_poly.pdbx_seq_one_letter_code
_entity_poly.pdbx_strand_id
1 'polypeptide(L)'
;MQRGTFFEFRSGMFNISPIGRNCSRKERNDFEKFDFENGTRKQMVEAMKEEFKDLNLTFSIGGQISFDVFPQGWDKTYSLRFLPESDYDVIHFFGDKTFAGGNDHEIFEHPRTIGHTVTSPDDTMEQCKRLFMS
;
A
#
# COMPACT_ATOMS: atom_id res chain seq x y z
N MET A 1 28.63 -0.05 -8.83
CA MET A 1 27.78 1.14 -8.67
C MET A 1 27.51 1.32 -7.18
N GLN A 2 27.74 2.51 -6.62
CA GLN A 2 27.22 2.83 -5.29
C GLN A 2 25.69 2.76 -5.34
N ARG A 3 25.07 2.09 -4.38
CA ARG A 3 23.61 2.11 -4.22
C ARG A 3 23.18 3.53 -3.82
N GLY A 4 21.97 3.92 -4.20
CA GLY A 4 21.46 5.28 -4.00
C GLY A 4 19.93 5.33 -4.00
N THR A 5 19.39 6.51 -3.70
CA THR A 5 17.94 6.73 -3.52
C THR A 5 17.39 5.92 -2.34
N PHE A 6 17.93 6.16 -1.15
CA PHE A 6 17.45 5.57 0.12
C PHE A 6 16.16 6.24 0.61
N PHE A 7 16.02 7.53 0.32
CA PHE A 7 14.84 8.34 0.58
C PHE A 7 14.39 8.97 -0.75
N GLU A 8 13.16 8.69 -1.16
CA GLU A 8 12.55 9.25 -2.36
C GLU A 8 11.34 10.08 -1.96
N PHE A 9 11.39 11.38 -2.25
CA PHE A 9 10.28 12.31 -2.06
C PHE A 9 9.29 12.16 -3.21
N ARG A 10 8.01 11.93 -2.88
CA ARG A 10 6.90 11.93 -3.83
C ARG A 10 5.87 12.97 -3.40
N SER A 11 4.96 13.32 -4.30
CA SER A 11 3.97 14.38 -4.07
C SER A 11 3.07 14.17 -2.84
N GLY A 12 2.98 12.95 -2.30
CA GLY A 12 2.18 12.68 -1.10
C GLY A 12 2.71 11.62 -0.15
N MET A 13 3.97 11.22 -0.31
CA MET A 13 4.60 10.24 0.57
C MET A 13 6.12 10.29 0.44
N PHE A 14 6.79 9.70 1.42
CA PHE A 14 8.19 9.30 1.30
C PHE A 14 8.23 7.80 1.02
N ASN A 15 9.04 7.38 0.05
CA ASN A 15 9.42 5.98 -0.08
C ASN A 15 10.82 5.80 0.49
N ILE A 16 10.97 4.91 1.46
CA ILE A 16 12.23 4.64 2.14
C ILE A 16 12.68 3.22 1.80
N SER A 17 13.92 3.08 1.34
CA SER A 17 14.53 1.80 0.97
C SER A 17 15.89 1.64 1.62
N PRO A 18 16.07 0.69 2.57
CA PRO A 18 17.37 0.48 3.22
C PRO A 18 18.50 0.09 2.25
N ILE A 19 18.17 -0.68 1.21
CA ILE A 19 19.13 -1.03 0.14
C ILE A 19 19.29 0.09 -0.90
N GLY A 20 18.35 1.04 -0.97
CA GLY A 20 18.28 2.06 -2.01
C GLY A 20 17.62 1.55 -3.29
N ARG A 21 16.81 2.41 -3.93
CA ARG A 21 16.00 2.03 -5.11
C ARG A 21 16.82 1.77 -6.37
N ASN A 22 18.05 2.30 -6.43
CA ASN A 22 18.97 2.11 -7.57
C ASN A 22 19.65 0.73 -7.59
N CYS A 23 19.21 -0.22 -6.77
CA CYS A 23 19.69 -1.60 -6.80
C CYS A 23 19.14 -2.38 -8.01
N SER A 24 19.95 -3.33 -8.49
CA SER A 24 19.60 -4.26 -9.56
C SER A 24 18.51 -5.24 -9.13
N ARG A 25 17.84 -5.89 -10.09
CA ARG A 25 16.82 -6.92 -9.79
C ARG A 25 17.36 -8.08 -8.95
N LYS A 26 18.60 -8.50 -9.18
CA LYS A 26 19.25 -9.52 -8.36
C LYS A 26 19.36 -9.05 -6.92
N GLU A 27 19.86 -7.83 -6.71
CA GLU A 27 19.99 -7.25 -5.38
C GLU A 27 18.64 -7.04 -4.67
N ARG A 28 17.58 -6.71 -5.41
CA ARG A 28 16.22 -6.66 -4.85
C ARG A 28 15.79 -8.00 -4.28
N ASN A 29 15.98 -9.08 -5.05
CA ASN A 29 15.64 -10.43 -4.62
C ASN A 29 16.52 -10.88 -3.44
N ASP A 30 17.81 -10.53 -3.45
CA ASP A 30 18.72 -10.85 -2.35
C ASP A 30 18.34 -10.08 -1.07
N PHE A 31 17.97 -8.80 -1.20
CA PHE A 31 17.50 -7.99 -0.07
C PHE A 31 16.17 -8.46 0.48
N GLU A 32 15.23 -8.88 -0.37
CA GLU A 32 13.95 -9.41 0.10
C GLU A 32 14.14 -10.63 1.01
N LYS A 33 15.05 -11.55 0.63
CA LYS A 33 15.42 -12.70 1.48
C LYS A 33 16.08 -12.26 2.79
N PHE A 34 17.05 -11.36 2.69
CA PHE A 34 17.73 -10.80 3.85
C PHE A 34 16.75 -10.10 4.81
N ASP A 35 15.84 -9.29 4.28
CA ASP A 35 14.83 -8.56 5.05
C ASP A 35 13.81 -9.51 5.69
N PHE A 36 13.42 -10.58 5.00
CA PHE A 36 12.55 -11.62 5.55
C PHE A 36 13.21 -12.34 6.74
N GLU A 37 14.49 -12.69 6.62
CA GLU A 37 15.24 -13.38 7.68
C GLU A 37 15.56 -12.47 8.88
N ASN A 38 15.82 -11.18 8.63
CA ASN A 38 16.33 -10.26 9.66
C ASN A 38 15.28 -9.26 10.16
N GLY A 39 14.13 -9.11 9.50
CA GLY A 39 13.09 -8.15 9.84
C GLY A 39 13.52 -6.68 9.73
N THR A 40 14.46 -6.37 8.82
CA THR A 40 15.13 -5.05 8.75
C THR A 40 14.14 -3.89 8.62
N ARG A 41 13.24 -3.94 7.64
CA ARG A 41 12.22 -2.90 7.42
C ARG A 41 11.22 -2.83 8.56
N LYS A 42 10.84 -3.97 9.15
CA LYS A 42 9.92 -4.03 10.29
C LYS A 42 10.50 -3.29 11.50
N GLN A 43 11.74 -3.60 11.87
CA GLN A 43 12.43 -2.93 12.97
C GLN A 43 12.61 -1.43 12.71
N MET A 44 12.96 -1.05 11.47
CA MET A 44 13.07 0.37 11.09
C MET A 44 11.73 1.09 11.23
N VAL A 45 10.64 0.49 10.75
CA VAL A 45 9.29 1.06 10.89
C VAL A 45 8.86 1.17 12.35
N GLU A 46 9.14 0.16 13.19
CA GLU A 46 8.84 0.21 14.63
C GLU A 46 9.60 1.34 15.33
N ALA A 47 10.89 1.50 15.05
CA ALA A 47 11.69 2.60 15.59
C ALA A 47 11.16 3.97 15.14
N MET A 48 10.82 4.12 13.85
CA MET A 48 10.27 5.37 13.32
C MET A 48 8.88 5.69 13.89
N LYS A 49 8.04 4.67 14.12
CA LYS A 49 6.72 4.86 14.76
C LYS A 49 6.86 5.40 16.18
N GLU A 50 7.82 4.92 16.96
CA GLU A 50 8.06 5.43 18.31
C GLU A 50 8.64 6.86 18.28
N GLU A 51 9.65 7.10 17.44
CA GLU A 51 10.32 8.40 17.33
C GLU A 51 9.37 9.51 16.85
N PHE A 52 8.49 9.18 15.89
CA PHE A 52 7.59 10.14 15.24
C PHE A 52 6.13 9.95 15.60
N LYS A 53 5.84 9.37 16.77
CA LYS A 53 4.46 9.08 17.22
C LYS A 53 3.54 10.29 17.25
N ASP A 54 4.10 11.48 17.42
CA ASP A 54 3.35 12.75 17.48
C ASP A 54 3.00 13.33 16.10
N LEU A 55 3.52 12.76 15.00
CA LEU A 55 3.36 13.30 13.63
C LEU A 55 2.18 12.72 12.84
N ASN A 56 1.36 11.85 13.45
CA ASN A 56 0.22 11.17 12.80
C ASN A 56 0.59 10.58 11.43
N LEU A 57 1.69 9.81 11.39
CA LEU A 57 2.19 9.17 10.18
C LEU A 57 1.77 7.69 10.12
N THR A 58 1.42 7.24 8.92
CA THR A 58 1.23 5.84 8.58
C THR A 58 2.46 5.32 7.86
N PHE A 59 2.87 4.10 8.22
CA PHE A 59 4.03 3.40 7.65
C PHE A 59 3.55 2.08 7.04
N SER A 60 3.77 1.90 5.74
CA SER A 60 3.30 0.74 4.99
C SER A 60 4.47 0.00 4.34
N ILE A 61 4.79 -1.20 4.83
CA ILE A 61 5.79 -2.06 4.20
C ILE A 61 5.20 -2.68 2.94
N GLY A 62 5.82 -2.42 1.78
CA GLY A 62 5.31 -2.85 0.49
C GLY A 62 6.42 -3.18 -0.49
N GLY A 63 6.19 -4.22 -1.30
CA GLY A 63 7.16 -4.71 -2.27
C GLY A 63 8.41 -5.33 -1.63
N GLN A 64 9.47 -5.46 -2.42
CA GLN A 64 10.67 -6.21 -2.05
C GLN A 64 11.68 -5.43 -1.19
N ILE A 65 11.74 -4.11 -1.32
CA ILE A 65 12.89 -3.32 -0.85
C ILE A 65 12.59 -2.06 -0.05
N SER A 66 11.31 -1.69 0.09
CA SER A 66 10.94 -0.38 0.62
C SER A 66 9.71 -0.43 1.52
N PHE A 67 9.42 0.70 2.14
CA PHE A 67 8.15 1.02 2.76
C PHE A 67 7.80 2.47 2.49
N ASP A 68 6.52 2.78 2.50
CA ASP A 68 5.99 4.13 2.30
C ASP A 68 5.66 4.78 3.64
N VAL A 69 5.86 6.09 3.73
CA VAL A 69 5.51 6.92 4.88
C VAL A 69 4.65 8.08 4.40
N PHE A 70 3.45 8.20 4.96
CA PHE A 70 2.47 9.21 4.54
C PHE A 70 1.62 9.65 5.73
N PRO A 71 0.98 10.83 5.67
CA PRO A 71 0.06 11.26 6.73
C PRO A 71 -1.10 10.27 6.90
N GLN A 72 -1.57 10.07 8.12
CA GLN A 72 -2.72 9.21 8.39
C GLN A 72 -3.94 9.63 7.56
N GLY A 73 -4.63 8.65 6.99
CA GLY A 73 -5.79 8.86 6.11
C GLY A 73 -5.44 9.24 4.66
N TRP A 74 -4.15 9.15 4.27
CA TRP A 74 -3.70 9.21 2.88
C TRP A 74 -3.57 7.82 2.25
N ASP A 75 -4.21 6.81 2.85
CA ASP A 75 -4.47 5.52 2.20
C ASP A 75 -5.51 5.66 1.07
N LYS A 76 -5.93 4.55 0.46
CA LYS A 76 -6.84 4.58 -0.70
C LYS A 76 -8.18 5.26 -0.41
N THR A 77 -8.64 5.34 0.85
CA THR A 77 -9.85 6.06 1.24
C THR A 77 -9.78 7.56 0.92
N TYR A 78 -8.57 8.12 0.78
CA TYR A 78 -8.38 9.51 0.37
C TYR A 78 -9.09 9.84 -0.95
N SER A 79 -9.16 8.88 -1.88
CA SER A 79 -9.85 9.05 -3.16
C SER A 79 -11.37 9.27 -3.00
N LEU A 80 -11.99 8.73 -1.96
CA LEU A 80 -13.43 8.84 -1.71
C LEU A 80 -13.86 10.29 -1.43
N ARG A 81 -12.95 11.17 -1.02
CA ARG A 81 -13.22 12.61 -0.84
C ARG A 81 -13.55 13.32 -2.16
N PHE A 82 -13.14 12.74 -3.29
CA PHE A 82 -13.41 13.26 -4.63
C PHE A 82 -14.59 12.57 -5.31
N LEU A 83 -15.29 11.68 -4.60
CA LEU A 83 -16.51 11.01 -5.07
C LEU A 83 -17.66 11.46 -4.17
N PRO A 84 -18.39 12.55 -4.50
CA PRO A 84 -19.52 13.02 -3.69
C PRO A 84 -20.62 11.96 -3.57
N GLU A 85 -21.32 11.92 -2.44
CA GLU A 85 -22.44 11.00 -2.25
C GLU A 85 -23.62 11.28 -3.20
N SER A 86 -23.76 12.52 -3.67
CA SER A 86 -24.76 12.88 -4.68
C SER A 86 -24.54 12.23 -6.04
N ASP A 87 -23.32 11.79 -6.32
CA ASP A 87 -22.92 11.40 -7.67
C ASP A 87 -22.97 9.88 -7.86
N TYR A 88 -23.00 9.11 -6.76
CA TYR A 88 -22.93 7.66 -6.78
C TYR A 88 -23.80 7.05 -5.68
N ASP A 89 -24.85 6.32 -6.07
CA ASP A 89 -25.67 5.54 -5.14
C ASP A 89 -24.87 4.42 -4.47
N VAL A 90 -23.95 3.81 -5.23
CA VAL A 90 -23.12 2.68 -4.79
C VAL A 90 -21.72 2.80 -5.37
N ILE A 91 -20.69 2.60 -4.54
CA ILE A 91 -19.30 2.51 -4.98
C ILE A 91 -18.84 1.07 -4.78
N HIS A 92 -18.52 0.37 -5.86
CA HIS A 92 -17.89 -0.95 -5.79
C HIS A 92 -16.37 -0.78 -5.80
N PHE A 93 -15.68 -1.42 -4.86
CA PHE A 93 -14.21 -1.45 -4.81
C PHE A 93 -13.72 -2.88 -4.98
N PHE A 94 -12.75 -3.10 -5.87
CA PHE A 94 -12.14 -4.41 -6.11
C PHE A 94 -10.65 -4.33 -5.73
N GLY A 95 -10.16 -5.25 -4.90
CA GLY A 95 -8.77 -5.25 -4.42
C GLY A 95 -8.24 -6.65 -4.11
N ASP A 96 -6.93 -6.85 -4.24
CA ASP A 96 -6.25 -8.13 -3.98
C ASP A 96 -5.63 -8.22 -2.58
N LYS A 97 -5.35 -7.08 -1.95
CA LYS A 97 -4.72 -6.99 -0.62
C LYS A 97 -5.66 -6.37 0.40
N THR A 98 -6.84 -6.97 0.54
CA THR A 98 -7.94 -6.49 1.39
C THR A 98 -7.84 -6.97 2.85
N PHE A 99 -6.93 -7.90 3.14
CA PHE A 99 -6.64 -8.37 4.49
C PHE A 99 -6.02 -7.26 5.37
N ALA A 100 -6.19 -7.35 6.69
CA ALA A 100 -5.63 -6.37 7.63
C ALA A 100 -4.11 -6.16 7.43
N GLY A 101 -3.71 -4.91 7.17
CA GLY A 101 -2.32 -4.54 6.84
C GLY A 101 -1.96 -4.62 5.35
N GLY A 102 -2.87 -5.10 4.50
CA GLY A 102 -2.80 -4.94 3.06
C GLY A 102 -3.18 -3.53 2.64
N ASN A 103 -2.67 -3.05 1.50
CA ASN A 103 -2.85 -1.66 1.08
C ASN A 103 -4.25 -1.35 0.52
N ASP A 104 -5.13 -2.34 0.37
CA ASP A 104 -6.53 -2.18 -0.03
C ASP A 104 -7.48 -2.22 1.16
N HIS A 105 -6.99 -2.59 2.36
CA HIS A 105 -7.83 -2.88 3.51
C HIS A 105 -8.74 -1.71 3.91
N GLU A 106 -8.18 -0.51 4.05
CA GLU A 106 -8.92 0.65 4.55
C GLU A 106 -10.05 1.07 3.61
N ILE A 107 -9.81 1.04 2.29
CA ILE A 107 -10.86 1.36 1.31
C ILE A 107 -11.84 0.21 1.15
N PHE A 108 -11.41 -1.05 1.27
CA PHE A 108 -12.28 -2.21 1.18
C PHE A 108 -13.31 -2.26 2.33
N GLU A 109 -12.88 -1.95 3.56
CA GLU A 109 -13.74 -1.91 4.76
C GLU A 109 -14.52 -0.59 4.91
N HIS A 110 -14.30 0.39 4.03
CA HIS A 110 -14.90 1.71 4.18
C HIS A 110 -16.43 1.64 3.99
N PRO A 111 -17.25 2.25 4.87
CA PRO A 111 -18.72 2.16 4.78
C PRO A 111 -19.33 2.69 3.47
N ARG A 112 -18.60 3.53 2.74
CA ARG A 112 -19.02 4.07 1.43
C ARG A 112 -18.77 3.11 0.26
N THR A 113 -18.12 1.97 0.49
CA THR A 113 -17.79 1.01 -0.57
C THR A 113 -18.39 -0.35 -0.30
N ILE A 114 -18.80 -1.04 -1.37
CA ILE A 114 -19.00 -2.48 -1.38
C ILE A 114 -17.69 -3.12 -1.86
N GLY A 115 -16.95 -3.71 -0.94
CA GLY A 115 -15.67 -4.35 -1.22
C GLY A 115 -15.79 -5.73 -1.85
N HIS A 116 -14.95 -6.00 -2.85
CA HIS A 116 -14.82 -7.27 -3.56
C HIS A 116 -13.36 -7.71 -3.52
N THR A 117 -13.06 -8.77 -2.79
CA THR A 117 -11.72 -9.35 -2.79
C THR A 117 -11.52 -10.13 -4.09
N VAL A 118 -10.43 -9.87 -4.79
CA VAL A 118 -10.06 -10.56 -6.04
C VAL A 118 -8.68 -11.19 -5.92
N THR A 119 -8.45 -12.28 -6.65
CA THR A 119 -7.18 -13.01 -6.63
C THR A 119 -6.38 -12.84 -7.92
N SER A 120 -7.04 -12.38 -8.99
CA SER A 120 -6.45 -12.17 -10.30
C SER A 120 -7.28 -11.18 -11.14
N PRO A 121 -6.72 -10.69 -12.26
CA PRO A 121 -7.49 -9.91 -13.23
C PRO A 121 -8.70 -10.69 -13.79
N ASP A 122 -8.57 -12.01 -13.98
CA ASP A 122 -9.65 -12.85 -14.49
C ASP A 122 -10.80 -12.98 -13.48
N ASP A 123 -10.48 -13.15 -12.20
CA ASP A 123 -11.45 -13.17 -11.10
C ASP A 123 -12.22 -11.82 -11.03
N THR A 124 -11.51 -10.70 -11.18
CA THR A 124 -12.13 -9.37 -11.27
C THR A 124 -13.14 -9.29 -12.42
N MET A 125 -12.76 -9.79 -13.61
CA MET A 125 -13.64 -9.79 -14.78
C MET A 125 -14.88 -10.68 -14.57
N GLU A 126 -14.73 -11.86 -13.98
CA GLU A 126 -15.84 -12.76 -13.68
C GLU A 126 -16.84 -12.12 -12.70
N GLN A 127 -16.34 -11.48 -11.64
CA GLN A 127 -17.17 -10.78 -10.67
C GLN A 127 -17.92 -9.60 -11.30
N CYS A 128 -17.24 -8.77 -12.12
CA CYS A 128 -17.88 -7.67 -12.84
C CYS A 128 -18.98 -8.14 -13.79
N LYS A 129 -18.76 -9.23 -14.54
CA LYS A 129 -19.79 -9.82 -15.42
C LYS A 129 -21.02 -10.24 -14.63
N ARG A 130 -20.82 -10.91 -13.48
CA ARG A 130 -21.91 -11.36 -12.62
C ARG A 130 -22.73 -10.19 -12.06
N LEU A 131 -22.06 -9.11 -11.65
CA LEU A 131 -22.71 -7.96 -11.01
C LEU A 131 -23.42 -7.03 -12.00
N PHE A 132 -22.85 -6.79 -13.17
CA PHE A 132 -23.27 -5.68 -14.04
C PHE A 132 -23.76 -6.08 -15.43
N MET A 133 -23.65 -7.37 -15.80
CA MET A 133 -24.00 -7.88 -17.14
C MET A 133 -24.94 -9.09 -17.08
N SER A 134 -25.67 -9.25 -15.97
CA SER A 134 -26.72 -10.26 -15.82
C SER A 134 -28.07 -9.79 -16.33
#